data_AF-A0A2K5YRD1-F1
#
_entry.id   AF-A0A2K5YRD1-F1
#
_cell.length_a   1.000
_cell.length_b   1.000
_cell.length_c   1.000
_cell.angle_alpha   90.00
_cell.angle_beta   90.00
_cell.angle_gamma   90.00
#
_symmetry.space_group_name_H-M   'P 1'
#
loop_
_entity.id
_entity.type
_entity.pdbx_description
1 polymer ?
#
loop_
_entity_poly.entity_id
_entity_poly.type
_entity_poly.pdbx_seq_one_letter_code
_entity_poly.pdbx_strand_id
1 'polypeptide(L)'
;MSQGDSNPAAIPHAAEDIQGDDRWMSQHNRFVLDCKDKEPDVLFVGDSMVQLMQQYEIWRELFSPLHALNFGIGGDTTRHVLWRLKNGELENIKPKVIVVWVGTNNHENTAEEVAGGIEAIVQLINTRQPQAKIIVLGKTAASKYSYSEIMRLEQGLFTGKMSRITMKEKSRWTVEILH
;
A
#
# COMPACT_ATOMS: atom_id res chain seq x y z
N MET A 1 6.22 30.30 -20.12
CA MET A 1 5.34 29.55 -19.21
C MET A 1 5.96 28.17 -19.09
N SER A 2 6.70 27.89 -18.00
CA SER A 2 7.29 26.57 -17.78
C SER A 2 6.15 25.60 -17.42
N GLN A 3 6.03 24.51 -18.17
CA GLN A 3 5.34 23.32 -17.70
C GLN A 3 5.99 22.96 -16.36
N GLY A 4 5.30 23.19 -15.25
CA GLY A 4 5.83 22.88 -13.93
C GLY A 4 6.05 21.38 -13.83
N ASP A 5 7.25 20.98 -13.42
CA ASP A 5 7.69 19.58 -13.30
C ASP A 5 6.66 18.76 -12.52
N SER A 6 5.81 18.03 -13.23
CA SER A 6 4.83 17.13 -12.62
C SER A 6 5.57 15.89 -12.13
N ASN A 7 5.54 15.64 -10.82
CA ASN A 7 6.19 14.48 -10.21
C ASN A 7 5.71 13.19 -10.90
N PRO A 8 6.59 12.48 -11.65
CA PRO A 8 6.18 11.31 -12.41
C PRO A 8 5.60 10.21 -11.51
N ALA A 9 6.10 10.05 -10.28
CA ALA A 9 5.63 9.07 -9.32
C ALA A 9 4.20 9.33 -8.80
N ALA A 10 3.66 10.53 -9.02
CA ALA A 10 2.30 10.94 -8.65
C ALA A 10 1.31 10.92 -9.83
N ILE A 11 1.75 10.54 -11.03
CA ILE A 11 0.89 10.45 -12.21
C ILE A 11 0.34 9.01 -12.31
N PRO A 12 -0.99 8.79 -12.23
CA PRO A 12 -1.57 7.45 -12.33
C PRO A 12 -1.26 6.82 -13.68
N HIS A 13 -0.76 5.59 -13.68
CA HIS A 13 -0.45 4.83 -14.88
C HIS A 13 -0.71 3.34 -14.66
N ALA A 14 -1.36 2.66 -15.62
CA ALA A 14 -1.52 1.20 -15.57
C ALA A 14 -0.18 0.52 -15.88
N ALA A 15 0.10 -0.64 -15.28
CA ALA A 15 1.29 -1.40 -15.67
C ALA A 15 1.07 -2.00 -17.07
N GLU A 16 2.02 -1.80 -17.98
CA GLU A 16 1.98 -2.40 -19.31
C GLU A 16 2.26 -3.90 -19.25
N ASP A 17 1.49 -4.68 -20.01
CA ASP A 17 1.72 -6.11 -20.13
C ASP A 17 2.82 -6.42 -21.15
N ILE A 18 4.05 -6.50 -20.65
CA ILE A 18 5.22 -6.88 -21.44
C ILE A 18 5.38 -8.40 -21.58
N GLN A 19 4.64 -9.20 -20.80
CA GLN A 19 4.74 -10.68 -20.79
C GLN A 19 3.67 -11.34 -21.67
N GLY A 20 2.57 -10.64 -21.95
CA GLY A 20 1.46 -11.09 -22.79
C GLY A 20 0.46 -12.00 -22.07
N ASP A 21 0.48 -12.04 -20.73
CA ASP A 21 -0.38 -12.90 -19.90
C ASP A 21 -1.53 -12.14 -19.20
N ASP A 22 -1.60 -10.82 -19.37
CA ASP A 22 -2.58 -9.90 -18.79
C ASP A 22 -2.77 -10.04 -17.26
N ARG A 23 -1.75 -10.53 -16.55
CA ARG A 23 -1.85 -10.88 -15.13
C ARG A 23 -2.16 -9.68 -14.24
N TRP A 24 -1.67 -8.49 -14.61
CA TRP A 24 -1.82 -7.29 -13.79
C TRP A 24 -3.26 -6.80 -13.82
N MET A 25 -3.84 -6.67 -15.03
CA MET A 25 -5.26 -6.33 -15.19
C MET A 25 -6.18 -7.41 -14.63
N SER A 26 -5.84 -8.69 -14.78
CA SER A 26 -6.62 -9.78 -14.18
C SER A 26 -6.69 -9.67 -12.65
N GLN A 27 -5.59 -9.32 -11.98
CA GLN A 27 -5.59 -9.08 -10.53
C GLN A 27 -6.40 -7.84 -10.14
N HIS A 28 -6.24 -6.74 -10.88
CA HIS A 28 -7.03 -5.53 -10.68
C HIS A 28 -8.55 -5.80 -10.80
N ASN A 29 -8.97 -6.47 -11.87
CA ASN A 29 -10.37 -6.81 -12.10
C ASN A 29 -10.95 -7.69 -10.98
N ARG A 30 -10.15 -8.62 -10.43
CA ARG A 30 -10.56 -9.41 -9.26
C ARG A 30 -10.78 -8.52 -8.04
N PHE A 31 -9.93 -7.54 -7.79
CA PHE A 31 -10.09 -6.60 -6.67
C PHE A 31 -11.32 -5.70 -6.84
N VAL A 32 -11.59 -5.23 -8.05
CA VAL A 32 -12.82 -4.48 -8.37
C VAL A 32 -14.07 -5.35 -8.15
N LEU A 33 -14.00 -6.65 -8.42
CA LEU A 33 -15.09 -7.59 -8.12
C LEU A 33 -15.24 -7.80 -6.60
N ASP A 34 -14.15 -8.00 -5.87
CA ASP A 34 -14.16 -8.10 -4.40
C ASP A 34 -14.82 -6.88 -3.75
N CYS A 35 -14.59 -5.67 -4.30
CA CYS A 35 -15.25 -4.45 -3.86
C CYS A 35 -16.78 -4.45 -4.01
N LYS A 36 -17.33 -5.23 -4.94
CA LYS A 36 -18.78 -5.34 -5.15
C LYS A 36 -19.42 -6.35 -4.21
N ASP A 37 -18.69 -7.41 -3.88
CA ASP A 37 -19.25 -8.58 -3.17
C ASP A 37 -18.90 -8.59 -1.67
N LYS A 38 -18.00 -7.71 -1.21
CA LYS A 38 -17.48 -7.71 0.17
C LYS A 38 -17.50 -6.33 0.81
N GLU A 39 -17.60 -6.33 2.14
CA GLU A 39 -17.62 -5.12 2.97
C GLU A 39 -16.47 -5.15 4.00
N PRO A 40 -15.24 -4.78 3.61
CA PRO A 40 -14.09 -4.84 4.50
C PRO A 40 -14.10 -3.74 5.57
N ASP A 41 -13.65 -4.07 6.78
CA ASP A 41 -13.31 -3.08 7.80
C ASP A 41 -11.90 -2.51 7.60
N VAL A 42 -10.99 -3.32 7.03
CA VAL A 42 -9.59 -2.95 6.76
C VAL A 42 -9.23 -3.26 5.32
N LEU A 43 -8.58 -2.33 4.64
CA LEU A 43 -8.08 -2.53 3.27
C LEU A 43 -6.57 -2.32 3.22
N PHE A 44 -5.84 -3.31 2.73
CA PHE A 44 -4.41 -3.19 2.45
C PHE A 44 -4.20 -2.96 0.95
N VAL A 45 -3.42 -1.95 0.59
CA VAL A 45 -3.08 -1.60 -0.79
C VAL A 45 -1.57 -1.42 -0.91
N GLY A 46 -0.98 -1.97 -1.97
CA GLY A 46 0.47 -1.84 -2.12
C GLY A 46 1.10 -2.79 -3.10
N ASP A 47 2.40 -3.01 -2.90
CA ASP A 47 3.24 -3.83 -3.75
C ASP A 47 3.31 -5.31 -3.29
N SER A 48 4.37 -6.00 -3.70
CA SER A 48 4.68 -7.38 -3.30
C SER A 48 4.69 -7.60 -1.80
N MET A 49 5.06 -6.59 -0.98
CA MET A 49 5.08 -6.73 0.47
C MET A 49 3.68 -6.98 1.02
N VAL A 50 2.71 -6.21 0.53
CA VAL A 50 1.30 -6.39 0.86
C VAL A 50 0.80 -7.73 0.32
N GLN A 51 1.10 -8.04 -0.94
CA GLN A 51 0.65 -9.28 -1.58
C GLN A 51 1.13 -10.53 -0.83
N LEU A 52 2.41 -10.57 -0.48
CA LEU A 52 3.03 -11.71 0.19
C LEU A 52 2.57 -11.84 1.64
N MET A 53 2.24 -10.73 2.31
CA MET A 53 1.73 -10.76 3.69
C MET A 53 0.54 -11.71 3.84
N GLN A 54 -0.35 -11.77 2.84
CA GLN A 54 -1.52 -12.66 2.85
C GLN A 54 -1.16 -14.16 2.85
N GLN A 55 0.04 -14.52 2.38
CA GLN A 55 0.48 -15.91 2.26
C GLN A 55 1.05 -16.46 3.58
N TYR A 56 1.37 -15.59 4.55
CA TYR A 56 1.92 -16.00 5.83
C TYR A 56 0.80 -16.26 6.85
N GLU A 57 1.07 -17.17 7.79
CA GLU A 57 0.11 -17.59 8.84
C GLU A 57 -0.42 -16.42 9.67
N ILE A 58 0.42 -15.40 9.89
CA ILE A 58 0.04 -14.16 10.55
C ILE A 58 -1.21 -13.50 9.95
N TRP A 59 -1.39 -13.56 8.63
CA TRP A 59 -2.56 -12.94 8.03
C TRP A 59 -3.85 -13.60 8.50
N ARG A 60 -3.82 -14.92 8.66
CA ARG A 60 -4.96 -15.69 9.16
C ARG A 60 -5.21 -15.41 10.64
N GLU A 61 -4.16 -15.23 11.43
CA GLU A 61 -4.28 -14.98 12.87
C GLU A 61 -4.69 -13.55 13.22
N LEU A 62 -4.13 -12.54 12.54
CA LEU A 62 -4.26 -11.14 12.96
C LEU A 62 -5.20 -10.32 12.08
N PHE A 63 -5.19 -10.52 10.75
CA PHE A 63 -5.89 -9.63 9.82
C PHE A 63 -7.19 -10.20 9.29
N SER A 64 -7.29 -11.53 9.14
CA SER A 64 -8.53 -12.19 8.71
C SER A 64 -9.72 -11.95 9.68
N PRO A 65 -9.52 -11.94 11.02
CA PRO A 65 -10.60 -11.60 11.96
C PRO A 65 -11.05 -10.13 11.87
N LEU A 66 -10.26 -9.26 11.22
CA LEU A 66 -10.58 -7.84 11.03
C LEU A 66 -11.33 -7.58 9.72
N HIS A 67 -11.87 -8.62 9.06
CA HIS A 67 -12.52 -8.51 7.76
C HIS A 67 -11.66 -7.76 6.73
N ALA A 68 -10.37 -8.12 6.65
CA ALA A 68 -9.42 -7.41 5.82
C ALA A 68 -9.44 -7.87 4.34
N LEU A 69 -9.33 -6.92 3.42
CA LEU A 69 -8.99 -7.18 2.02
C LEU A 69 -7.53 -6.83 1.73
N ASN A 70 -6.92 -7.58 0.80
CA ASN A 70 -5.53 -7.41 0.39
C ASN A 70 -5.45 -7.16 -1.12
N PHE A 71 -5.18 -5.92 -1.51
CA PHE A 71 -5.01 -5.47 -2.89
C PHE A 71 -3.52 -5.18 -3.19
N GLY A 72 -2.65 -6.10 -2.76
CA GLY A 72 -1.23 -6.09 -3.11
C GLY A 72 -0.99 -6.71 -4.49
N ILE A 73 -0.18 -6.03 -5.31
CA ILE A 73 0.31 -6.59 -6.59
C ILE A 73 1.82 -6.47 -6.64
N GLY A 74 2.50 -7.62 -6.83
CA GLY A 74 3.95 -7.65 -6.98
C GLY A 74 4.44 -6.80 -8.15
N GLY A 75 5.43 -5.95 -7.88
CA GLY A 75 6.02 -5.02 -8.86
C GLY A 75 5.35 -3.65 -8.94
N ASP A 76 4.28 -3.41 -8.18
CA ASP A 76 3.61 -2.11 -8.20
C ASP A 76 4.51 -0.97 -7.71
N THR A 77 4.41 0.16 -8.43
CA THR A 77 4.94 1.46 -8.04
C THR A 77 3.80 2.33 -7.50
N THR A 78 4.14 3.51 -6.96
CA THR A 78 3.12 4.50 -6.55
C THR A 78 2.12 4.83 -7.66
N ARG A 79 2.58 4.93 -8.92
CA ARG A 79 1.75 5.25 -10.09
C ARG A 79 0.73 4.16 -10.40
N HIS A 80 1.14 2.91 -10.23
CA HIS A 80 0.30 1.74 -10.47
C HIS A 80 -0.81 1.67 -9.41
N VAL A 81 -0.45 1.83 -8.13
CA VAL A 81 -1.43 1.90 -7.03
C VAL A 81 -2.39 3.07 -7.24
N LEU A 82 -1.90 4.26 -7.57
CA LEU A 82 -2.74 5.42 -7.88
C LEU A 82 -3.77 5.13 -8.96
N TRP A 83 -3.34 4.47 -10.04
CA TRP A 83 -4.23 4.10 -11.12
C TRP A 83 -5.29 3.13 -10.64
N ARG A 84 -4.92 2.06 -9.93
CA ARG A 84 -5.85 1.05 -9.43
C ARG A 84 -6.93 1.64 -8.53
N LEU A 85 -6.54 2.48 -7.58
CA LEU A 85 -7.46 3.15 -6.67
C LEU A 85 -8.42 4.11 -7.39
N LYS A 86 -7.96 4.78 -8.45
CA LYS A 86 -8.83 5.63 -9.29
C LYS A 86 -9.81 4.84 -10.14
N ASN A 87 -9.50 3.58 -10.45
CA ASN A 87 -10.25 2.74 -11.40
C ASN A 87 -11.02 1.61 -10.69
N GLY A 88 -11.69 1.90 -9.58
CA GLY A 88 -12.72 1.02 -9.01
C GLY A 88 -12.36 0.30 -7.71
N GLU A 89 -11.08 0.22 -7.33
CA GLU A 89 -10.68 -0.51 -6.10
C GLU A 89 -11.03 0.22 -4.78
N LEU A 90 -11.65 1.40 -4.87
CA LEU A 90 -12.21 2.12 -3.72
C LEU A 90 -13.73 2.31 -3.83
N GLU A 91 -14.39 1.67 -4.80
CA GLU A 91 -15.83 1.78 -4.99
C GLU A 91 -16.59 0.73 -4.19
N ASN A 92 -17.83 1.03 -3.79
CA ASN A 92 -18.76 0.13 -3.11
C ASN A 92 -18.35 -0.40 -1.72
N ILE A 93 -17.13 -0.09 -1.26
CA ILE A 93 -16.62 -0.40 0.08
C ILE A 93 -16.50 0.85 0.95
N LYS A 94 -16.53 0.67 2.27
CA LYS A 94 -16.30 1.73 3.26
C LYS A 94 -15.39 1.25 4.40
N PRO A 95 -14.11 0.94 4.10
CA PRO A 95 -13.17 0.53 5.14
C PRO A 95 -13.00 1.62 6.19
N LYS A 96 -12.78 1.18 7.44
CA LYS A 96 -12.45 2.05 8.58
C LYS A 96 -10.97 2.40 8.59
N VAL A 97 -10.13 1.51 8.09
CA VAL A 97 -8.68 1.68 7.99
C VAL A 97 -8.19 1.27 6.61
N ILE A 98 -7.33 2.09 6.01
CA ILE A 98 -6.62 1.77 4.77
C ILE A 98 -5.13 1.79 5.05
N VAL A 99 -4.45 0.67 4.82
CA VAL A 99 -3.01 0.51 4.97
C VAL A 99 -2.35 0.63 3.61
N VAL A 100 -1.47 1.61 3.44
CA VAL A 100 -0.71 1.86 2.21
C VAL A 100 0.73 1.43 2.41
N TRP A 101 1.21 0.54 1.56
CA TRP A 101 2.62 0.14 1.57
C TRP A 101 3.16 -0.07 0.16
N VAL A 102 3.83 0.96 -0.35
CA VAL A 102 4.38 1.02 -1.72
C VAL A 102 5.57 1.96 -1.76
N GLY A 103 6.41 1.84 -2.78
CA GLY A 103 7.54 2.74 -3.05
C GLY A 103 8.89 2.03 -3.14
N THR A 104 8.95 0.74 -2.81
CA THR A 104 10.19 -0.04 -2.93
C THR A 104 10.60 -0.27 -4.38
N ASN A 105 9.61 -0.39 -5.29
CA ASN A 105 9.81 -0.67 -6.71
C ASN A 105 9.97 0.59 -7.59
N ASN A 106 9.90 1.79 -7.02
CA ASN A 106 10.10 3.05 -7.74
C ASN A 106 11.60 3.30 -7.99
N HIS A 107 12.25 2.44 -8.78
CA HIS A 107 13.71 2.44 -8.99
C HIS A 107 14.21 3.64 -9.80
N GLU A 108 13.35 4.23 -10.63
CA GLU A 108 13.68 5.36 -11.51
C GLU A 108 13.34 6.72 -10.87
N ASN A 109 12.82 6.74 -9.64
CA ASN A 109 12.39 7.95 -8.95
C ASN A 109 13.29 8.33 -7.78
N THR A 110 13.39 9.62 -7.50
CA THR A 110 14.04 10.10 -6.28
C THR A 110 13.20 9.81 -5.04
N ALA A 111 13.79 9.91 -3.85
CA ALA A 111 13.05 9.72 -2.60
C ALA A 111 11.91 10.74 -2.44
N GLU A 112 12.14 11.98 -2.89
CA GLU A 112 11.18 13.08 -2.87
C GLU A 112 10.02 12.82 -3.83
N GLU A 113 10.32 12.31 -5.03
CA GLU A 113 9.29 11.90 -5.98
C GLU A 113 8.43 10.76 -5.43
N VAL A 114 9.05 9.73 -4.84
CA VAL A 114 8.31 8.62 -4.21
C VAL A 114 7.43 9.12 -3.06
N ALA A 115 7.95 10.00 -2.20
CA ALA A 115 7.16 10.62 -1.14
C ALA A 115 5.96 11.38 -1.71
N GLY A 116 6.14 12.20 -2.73
CA GLY A 116 5.03 12.90 -3.40
C GLY A 116 4.04 11.95 -4.09
N GLY A 117 4.48 10.79 -4.58
CA GLY A 117 3.61 9.74 -5.09
C GLY A 117 2.74 9.11 -4.00
N ILE A 118 3.33 8.86 -2.82
CA ILE A 118 2.60 8.35 -1.64
C ILE A 118 1.61 9.42 -1.13
N GLU A 119 2.01 10.69 -1.07
CA GLU A 119 1.12 11.79 -0.71
C GLU A 119 -0.08 11.88 -1.66
N ALA A 120 0.14 11.72 -2.97
CA ALA A 120 -0.95 11.68 -3.95
C ALA A 120 -1.91 10.51 -3.71
N ILE A 121 -1.41 9.34 -3.27
CA ILE A 121 -2.24 8.18 -2.89
C ILE A 121 -3.09 8.54 -1.67
N VAL A 122 -2.48 9.10 -0.62
CA VAL A 122 -3.18 9.52 0.60
C VAL A 122 -4.27 10.53 0.28
N GLN A 123 -3.97 11.55 -0.53
CA GLN A 123 -4.93 12.57 -0.94
C GLN A 123 -6.11 11.98 -1.70
N LEU A 124 -5.85 11.03 -2.61
CA LEU A 124 -6.89 10.33 -3.34
C LEU A 124 -7.79 9.53 -2.39
N ILE A 125 -7.18 8.80 -1.44
CA ILE A 125 -7.91 8.01 -0.45
C ILE A 125 -8.76 8.92 0.42
N ASN A 126 -8.21 10.00 0.98
CA ASN A 126 -8.96 10.96 1.80
C ASN A 126 -10.13 11.59 1.03
N THR A 127 -9.98 11.80 -0.27
CA THR A 127 -11.05 12.33 -1.12
C THR A 127 -12.17 11.30 -1.34
N ARG A 128 -11.82 10.04 -1.58
CA ARG A 128 -12.78 8.97 -1.94
C ARG A 128 -13.38 8.27 -0.72
N GLN A 129 -12.65 8.20 0.38
CA GLN A 129 -12.94 7.46 1.60
C GLN A 129 -12.64 8.35 2.82
N PRO A 130 -13.30 9.52 2.96
CA PRO A 130 -12.99 10.52 4.00
C PRO A 130 -13.20 10.01 5.44
N GLN A 131 -13.93 8.90 5.62
CA GLN A 131 -14.12 8.27 6.92
C GLN A 131 -12.96 7.35 7.34
N ALA A 132 -12.12 6.93 6.38
CA ALA A 132 -11.10 5.93 6.61
C ALA A 132 -9.86 6.57 7.26
N LYS A 133 -9.30 5.91 8.28
CA LYS A 133 -7.98 6.25 8.80
C LYS A 133 -6.90 5.65 7.89
N ILE A 134 -5.88 6.43 7.55
CA ILE A 134 -4.82 5.98 6.67
C ILE A 134 -3.57 5.67 7.49
N ILE A 135 -3.00 4.49 7.26
CA ILE A 135 -1.71 4.08 7.82
C ILE A 135 -0.74 3.92 6.67
N VAL A 136 0.33 4.71 6.66
CA VAL A 136 1.40 4.56 5.67
C VAL A 136 2.56 3.80 6.30
N LEU A 137 2.96 2.69 5.69
CA LEU A 137 4.15 1.93 6.08
C LEU A 137 5.34 2.41 5.26
N GLY A 138 6.40 2.83 5.97
CA GLY A 138 7.62 3.32 5.34
C GLY A 138 8.39 2.26 4.54
N LYS A 139 9.32 2.73 3.71
CA LYS A 139 10.22 1.86 2.94
C LYS A 139 11.15 1.08 3.88
N THR A 140 11.18 -0.24 3.72
CA THR A 140 12.14 -1.11 4.37
C THR A 140 13.55 -0.82 3.85
N ALA A 141 14.55 -0.71 4.73
CA ALA A 141 15.93 -0.89 4.33
C ALA A 141 16.15 -2.38 3.96
N ALA A 142 15.79 -2.76 2.74
CA ALA A 142 15.83 -4.14 2.23
C ALA A 142 17.24 -4.78 2.22
N SER A 143 18.30 -4.04 2.61
CA SER A 143 19.68 -4.53 2.60
C SER A 143 20.17 -5.14 3.91
N LYS A 144 19.36 -5.17 4.99
CA LYS A 144 19.83 -5.65 6.31
C LYS A 144 18.98 -6.72 6.99
N TYR A 145 17.76 -6.99 6.54
CA TYR A 145 16.86 -7.94 7.18
C TYR A 145 16.20 -8.84 6.14
N SER A 146 16.09 -10.13 6.46
CA SER A 146 15.30 -11.06 5.68
C SER A 146 13.81 -10.73 5.76
N TYR A 147 13.03 -11.15 4.76
CA TYR A 147 11.58 -10.97 4.71
C TYR A 147 10.87 -11.45 5.98
N SER A 148 11.32 -12.57 6.55
CA SER A 148 10.73 -13.12 7.78
C SER A 148 11.02 -12.24 9.00
N GLU A 149 12.16 -11.56 9.03
CA GLU A 149 12.51 -10.62 10.11
C GLU A 149 11.70 -9.31 10.00
N ILE A 150 11.50 -8.82 8.78
CA ILE A 150 10.64 -7.64 8.51
C ILE A 150 9.22 -7.94 8.98
N MET A 151 8.66 -9.07 8.54
CA MET A 151 7.32 -9.50 8.94
C MET A 151 7.22 -9.70 10.45
N ARG A 152 8.24 -10.27 11.12
CA ARG A 152 8.29 -10.43 12.59
C ARG A 152 8.25 -9.09 13.34
N LEU A 153 9.03 -8.11 12.90
CA LEU A 153 9.06 -6.78 13.49
C LEU A 153 7.70 -6.06 13.33
N GLU A 154 7.06 -6.26 12.19
CA GLU A 154 5.74 -5.71 11.88
C GLU A 154 4.62 -6.39 12.70
N GLN A 155 4.69 -7.70 12.97
CA GLN A 155 3.74 -8.34 13.91
C GLN A 155 3.79 -7.64 15.27
N GLY A 156 4.99 -7.32 15.76
CA GLY A 156 5.17 -6.62 17.04
C GLY A 156 4.47 -5.26 17.09
N LEU A 157 4.44 -4.54 15.96
CA LEU A 157 3.71 -3.29 15.79
C LEU A 157 2.19 -3.51 15.80
N PHE A 158 1.69 -4.52 15.08
CA PHE A 158 0.25 -4.80 14.97
C PHE A 158 -0.36 -5.48 16.21
N THR A 159 0.40 -6.29 16.97
CA THR A 159 -0.12 -6.99 18.15
C THR A 159 -0.02 -6.18 19.45
N GLY A 160 0.39 -4.91 19.39
CA GLY A 160 0.55 -4.05 20.58
C GLY A 160 1.58 -4.54 21.60
N LYS A 161 2.36 -5.59 21.30
CA LYS A 161 3.41 -6.13 22.17
C LYS A 161 4.67 -5.25 22.17
N MET A 162 4.79 -4.32 21.22
CA MET A 162 5.77 -3.25 21.23
C MET A 162 5.11 -1.95 21.69
N SER A 163 5.05 -1.76 23.01
CA SER A 163 4.61 -0.50 23.59
C SER A 163 5.66 0.60 23.34
N ARG A 164 5.31 1.55 22.46
CA ARG A 164 5.87 2.91 22.39
C ARG A 164 7.29 3.03 21.82
N ILE A 165 7.41 3.15 20.49
CA ILE A 165 8.60 3.74 19.87
C ILE A 165 8.45 5.27 19.90
N THR A 166 9.22 5.92 20.77
CA THR A 166 9.47 7.36 20.68
C THR A 166 10.72 7.53 19.82
N MET A 167 10.60 8.20 18.67
CA MET A 167 11.68 8.33 17.70
C MET A 167 12.84 9.19 18.23
N LYS A 168 14.05 8.64 18.24
CA LYS A 168 15.28 9.43 18.12
C LYS A 168 16.32 8.67 17.28
N GLU A 169 16.71 9.33 16.20
CA GLU A 169 17.86 9.11 15.33
C GLU A 169 17.91 7.90 14.38
N LYS A 170 17.94 8.29 13.09
CA LYS A 170 18.62 7.69 11.94
C LYS A 170 18.30 6.22 11.63
N SER A 171 17.58 6.04 10.52
CA SER A 171 17.49 4.82 9.69
C SER A 171 16.44 3.75 10.02
N ARG A 172 15.30 4.08 10.66
CA ARG A 172 14.21 3.11 10.89
C ARG A 172 12.83 3.68 10.62
N TRP A 173 12.03 2.82 9.97
CA TRP A 173 10.59 2.82 9.71
C TRP A 173 9.75 3.89 10.40
N THR A 174 8.99 4.61 9.60
CA THR A 174 7.97 5.55 10.05
C THR A 174 6.59 4.95 9.81
N VAL A 175 5.77 4.86 10.85
CA VAL A 175 4.32 4.67 10.74
C VAL A 175 3.71 6.04 11.00
N GLU A 176 3.24 6.69 9.94
CA GLU A 176 2.50 7.94 10.06
C GLU A 176 1.00 7.65 9.96
N ILE A 177 0.28 8.02 11.03
CA ILE A 177 -1.18 8.09 11.02
C ILE A 177 -1.53 9.50 10.55
N LEU A 178 -1.90 9.62 9.28
CA LEU A 178 -2.40 10.87 8.72
C LEU A 178 -3.88 10.99 9.11
N HIS A 179 -4.21 12.10 9.77
CA HIS A 179 -5.55 12.42 10.28
C HIS A 179 -6.36 13.18 9.23
#